data_AF-A0A929KCF0-F1
#
_entry.id   AF-A0A929KCF0-F1
#
_cell.length_a   1.000
_cell.length_b   1.000
_cell.length_c   1.000
_cell.angle_alpha   90.00
_cell.angle_beta   90.00
_cell.angle_gamma   90.00
#
_symmetry.space_group_name_H-M   'P 1'
#
loop_
_entity.id
_entity.type
_entity.pdbx_description
1 polymer ?
#
loop_
_entity_poly.entity_id
_entity_poly.type
_entity_poly.pdbx_seq_one_letter_code
_entity_poly.pdbx_strand_id
1 'polypeptide(L)'
;MENHKNLNDQLNQFIGTVNYYKHPLGFHYTDGVQYVASKYGTYWLLVDIGVHIRRSPKLMQNYGFICWTLKRNSPQEDSFTLTAEDGNYNLLFKISIPYSDFKADQLSLWFEGGVLLLPSEH
;
A
#
# COMPACT_ATOMS: atom_id res chain seq x y z
N MET A 1 -13.06 -21.59 -9.06
CA MET A 1 -13.07 -20.14 -9.26
C MET A 1 -12.27 -19.57 -8.11
N GLU A 2 -11.03 -19.14 -8.35
CA GLU A 2 -10.27 -18.45 -7.30
C GLU A 2 -11.03 -17.16 -6.98
N ASN A 3 -11.50 -17.04 -5.74
CA ASN A 3 -12.26 -15.87 -5.32
C ASN A 3 -11.30 -14.71 -5.27
N HIS A 4 -11.52 -13.75 -6.16
CA HIS A 4 -10.79 -12.50 -6.13
C HIS A 4 -11.13 -11.73 -4.86
N LYS A 5 -10.13 -11.37 -4.05
CA LYS A 5 -10.32 -10.85 -2.69
C LYS A 5 -9.55 -9.56 -2.45
N ASN A 6 -10.25 -8.60 -1.85
CA ASN A 6 -9.61 -7.49 -1.18
C ASN A 6 -8.93 -8.03 0.08
N LEU A 7 -7.62 -7.86 0.18
CA LEU A 7 -6.85 -8.34 1.32
C LEU A 7 -7.24 -7.63 2.61
N ASN A 8 -7.66 -6.36 2.55
CA ASN A 8 -8.04 -5.59 3.74
C ASN A 8 -9.19 -6.26 4.53
N ASP A 9 -10.10 -6.99 3.87
CA ASP A 9 -11.20 -7.71 4.51
C ASP A 9 -10.72 -8.82 5.48
N GLN A 10 -9.48 -9.27 5.32
CA GLN A 10 -8.85 -10.32 6.13
C GLN A 10 -7.89 -9.77 7.19
N LEU A 11 -7.80 -8.44 7.31
CA LEU A 11 -6.82 -7.76 8.17
C LEU A 11 -7.49 -6.94 9.29
N ASN A 12 -8.80 -7.10 9.50
CA ASN A 12 -9.56 -6.35 10.51
C ASN A 12 -9.09 -6.58 11.96
N GLN A 13 -8.31 -7.63 12.22
CA GLN A 13 -7.70 -7.88 13.53
C GLN A 13 -6.57 -6.90 13.87
N PHE A 14 -6.02 -6.18 12.89
CA PHE A 14 -5.02 -5.14 13.12
C PHE A 14 -5.77 -3.84 13.50
N ILE A 15 -5.84 -3.56 14.80
CA ILE A 15 -6.52 -2.41 15.38
C ILE A 15 -5.47 -1.60 16.16
N GLY A 16 -4.74 -0.76 15.43
CA GLY A 16 -3.57 -0.05 15.93
C GLY A 16 -2.27 -0.87 15.88
N THR A 17 -1.17 -0.22 16.25
CA THR A 17 0.18 -0.79 16.18
C THR A 17 0.91 -0.64 17.51
N VAL A 18 1.76 -1.61 17.86
CA VAL A 18 2.67 -1.50 19.01
C VAL A 18 4.06 -1.10 18.52
N ASN A 19 4.46 -1.63 17.36
CA ASN A 19 5.77 -1.38 16.78
C ASN A 19 5.66 -0.46 15.57
N TYR A 20 6.68 0.38 15.40
CA TYR A 20 6.91 1.16 14.18
C TYR A 20 8.22 0.70 13.56
N TYR A 21 8.13 0.03 12.42
CA TYR A 21 9.30 -0.47 11.70
C TYR A 21 9.85 0.64 10.82
N LYS A 22 11.14 0.93 10.93
CA LYS A 22 11.79 1.97 10.11
C LYS A 22 12.16 1.41 8.73
N HIS A 23 11.64 2.04 7.68
CA HIS A 23 12.08 1.76 6.32
C HIS A 23 13.35 2.58 5.98
N PRO A 24 14.33 2.03 5.24
CA PRO A 24 15.56 2.76 4.85
C PRO A 24 15.32 4.06 4.06
N LEU A 25 14.12 4.23 3.50
CA LEU A 25 13.71 5.44 2.78
C LEU A 25 13.14 6.54 3.70
N GLY A 26 13.23 6.39 5.02
CA GLY A 26 12.96 7.48 5.97
C GLY A 26 11.52 7.60 6.45
N PHE A 27 10.70 6.56 6.26
CA PHE A 27 9.35 6.48 6.81
C PHE A 27 9.22 5.26 7.75
N HIS A 28 8.16 5.21 8.54
CA HIS A 28 7.85 4.06 9.39
C HIS A 28 6.65 3.28 8.85
N TYR A 29 6.47 2.05 9.28
CA TYR A 29 5.26 1.29 8.99
C TYR A 29 4.82 0.42 10.16
N THR A 30 3.56 0.04 10.19
CA THR A 30 2.91 -0.63 11.32
C THR A 30 3.09 -2.15 11.33
N ASP A 31 2.68 -2.79 12.43
CA ASP A 31 2.62 -4.25 12.58
C ASP A 31 1.76 -4.89 11.49
N GLY A 32 0.62 -4.29 11.13
CA GLY A 32 -0.23 -4.77 10.04
C GLY A 32 0.48 -4.76 8.68
N VAL A 33 1.19 -3.67 8.36
CA VAL A 33 1.96 -3.57 7.12
C VAL A 33 3.14 -4.54 7.10
N GLN A 34 3.84 -4.71 8.22
CA GLN A 34 4.91 -5.70 8.35
C GLN A 34 4.40 -7.13 8.15
N TYR A 35 3.23 -7.45 8.71
CA TYR A 35 2.57 -8.73 8.49
C TYR A 35 2.25 -8.96 7.01
N VAL A 36 1.67 -7.97 6.33
CA VAL A 36 1.36 -8.09 4.90
C VAL A 36 2.63 -8.30 4.06
N ALA A 37 3.66 -7.47 4.27
CA ALA A 37 4.92 -7.57 3.54
C ALA A 37 5.60 -8.93 3.72
N SER A 38 5.64 -9.45 4.96
CA SER A 38 6.23 -10.75 5.26
C SER A 38 5.40 -11.93 4.75
N LYS A 39 4.07 -11.89 4.92
CA LYS A 39 3.18 -13.01 4.60
C LYS A 39 2.88 -13.12 3.11
N TYR A 40 2.79 -12.00 2.40
CA TYR A 40 2.41 -11.92 0.98
C TYR A 40 3.58 -11.57 0.06
N GLY A 41 4.80 -11.44 0.58
CA GLY A 41 6.01 -11.17 -0.22
C GLY A 41 6.07 -9.76 -0.79
N THR A 42 5.32 -8.80 -0.23
CA THR A 42 5.17 -7.45 -0.80
C THR A 42 6.15 -6.41 -0.24
N TYR A 43 7.35 -6.82 0.18
CA TYR A 43 8.39 -5.84 0.56
C TYR A 43 8.76 -4.90 -0.58
N TRP A 44 8.67 -5.38 -1.83
CA TRP A 44 8.88 -4.56 -3.02
C TRP A 44 7.90 -3.36 -3.06
N LEU A 45 6.66 -3.54 -2.59
CA LEU A 45 5.65 -2.47 -2.57
C LEU A 45 6.05 -1.34 -1.61
N LEU A 46 6.67 -1.68 -0.46
CA LEU A 46 7.17 -0.69 0.49
C LEU A 46 8.30 0.15 -0.12
N VAL A 47 9.18 -0.49 -0.89
CA VAL A 47 10.25 0.18 -1.61
C VAL A 47 9.67 1.11 -2.68
N ASP A 48 8.75 0.63 -3.51
CA ASP A 48 8.11 1.43 -4.56
C ASP A 48 7.39 2.65 -3.99
N ILE A 49 6.55 2.46 -2.97
CA ILE A 49 5.85 3.55 -2.28
C ILE A 49 6.87 4.57 -1.75
N GLY A 50 7.90 4.11 -1.03
CA GLY A 50 8.91 5.00 -0.47
C GLY A 50 9.70 5.78 -1.51
N VAL A 51 10.05 5.16 -2.64
CA VAL A 51 10.75 5.82 -3.75
C VAL A 51 9.86 6.90 -4.37
N HIS A 52 8.59 6.59 -4.61
CA HIS A 52 7.66 7.54 -5.22
C HIS A 52 7.30 8.70 -4.30
N ILE A 53 7.08 8.45 -3.01
CA ILE A 53 6.88 9.50 -2.00
C ILE A 53 8.05 10.49 -2.01
N ARG A 54 9.30 10.01 -2.05
CA ARG A 54 10.49 10.88 -2.03
C ARG A 54 10.76 11.62 -3.33
N ARG A 55 10.34 11.08 -4.47
CA ARG A 55 10.70 11.60 -5.80
C ARG A 55 9.60 12.45 -6.43
N SER A 56 8.35 12.34 -5.96
CA SER A 56 7.21 13.06 -6.53
C SER A 56 6.88 14.30 -5.69
N PRO A 57 7.10 15.52 -6.20
CA PRO A 57 6.69 16.74 -5.50
C PRO A 57 5.19 16.76 -5.17
N LYS A 58 4.35 16.16 -6.02
CA LYS A 58 2.90 16.05 -5.77
C LYS A 58 2.59 15.20 -4.55
N LEU A 59 3.25 14.06 -4.39
CA LEU A 59 3.08 13.22 -3.20
C LEU A 59 3.64 13.93 -1.96
N MET A 60 4.78 14.62 -2.10
CA MET A 60 5.33 15.39 -1.00
C MET A 60 4.42 16.55 -0.56
N GLN A 61 3.77 17.25 -1.47
CA GLN A 61 2.82 18.31 -1.09
C GLN A 61 1.59 17.78 -0.34
N ASN A 62 1.26 16.49 -0.52
CA ASN A 62 0.13 15.81 0.12
C ASN A 62 0.58 14.87 1.25
N TYR A 63 1.73 15.12 1.89
CA TYR A 63 2.23 14.34 3.03
C TYR A 63 1.25 14.21 4.21
N GLY A 64 0.21 15.06 4.26
CA GLY A 64 -0.84 14.99 5.27
C GLY A 64 -1.58 13.66 5.25
N PHE A 65 -1.95 13.17 4.06
CA PHE A 65 -2.61 11.88 3.90
C PHE A 65 -2.53 11.42 2.44
N ILE A 66 -2.12 10.16 2.23
CA ILE A 66 -2.09 9.53 0.91
C ILE A 66 -2.65 8.11 1.01
N CYS A 67 -3.68 7.80 0.23
CA CYS A 67 -4.22 6.46 0.08
C CYS A 67 -3.53 5.76 -1.10
N TRP A 68 -2.77 4.70 -0.81
CA TRP A 68 -2.17 3.82 -1.80
C TRP A 68 -3.09 2.63 -2.05
N THR A 69 -3.34 2.31 -3.32
CA THR A 69 -4.11 1.11 -3.70
C THR A 69 -3.37 0.34 -4.77
N LEU A 70 -3.00 -0.90 -4.45
CA LEU A 70 -2.55 -1.89 -5.41
C LEU A 70 -3.77 -2.71 -5.84
N LYS A 71 -4.07 -2.76 -7.14
CA LYS A 71 -5.24 -3.47 -7.68
C LYS A 71 -4.89 -4.31 -8.91
N ARG A 72 -5.31 -5.57 -8.93
CA ARG A 72 -5.18 -6.46 -10.10
C ARG A 72 -6.08 -5.95 -11.22
N ASN A 73 -5.56 -5.91 -12.44
CA ASN A 73 -6.30 -5.39 -13.59
C ASN A 73 -7.38 -6.37 -14.06
N SER A 74 -7.10 -7.67 -14.00
CA SER A 74 -8.04 -8.72 -14.39
C SER A 74 -7.84 -10.00 -13.58
N PRO A 75 -8.92 -10.71 -13.19
CA PRO A 75 -8.90 -12.04 -12.61
C PRO A 75 -7.97 -13.10 -13.22
N GLN A 76 -7.73 -13.02 -14.54
CA GLN A 76 -6.94 -14.00 -15.29
C GLN A 76 -5.51 -13.53 -15.56
N GLU A 77 -5.13 -12.33 -15.08
CA GLU A 77 -3.82 -11.74 -15.31
C GLU A 77 -3.10 -11.46 -14.00
N ASP A 78 -1.78 -11.57 -14.02
CA ASP A 78 -0.91 -11.14 -12.92
C ASP A 78 -0.44 -9.68 -13.06
N SER A 79 -1.20 -8.88 -13.80
CA SER A 79 -0.95 -7.46 -14.00
C SER A 79 -1.69 -6.63 -12.96
N PHE A 80 -1.05 -5.58 -12.46
CA PHE A 80 -1.59 -4.70 -11.42
C PHE A 80 -1.49 -3.24 -11.81
N THR A 81 -2.23 -2.40 -11.10
CA THR A 81 -2.10 -0.95 -11.10
C THR A 81 -1.87 -0.51 -9.66
N LEU A 82 -0.84 0.29 -9.43
CA LEU A 82 -0.61 0.99 -8.17
C LEU A 82 -1.05 2.45 -8.33
N THR A 83 -1.99 2.89 -7.52
CA THR A 83 -2.46 4.28 -7.47
C THR A 83 -2.16 4.92 -6.11
N ALA A 84 -2.02 6.24 -6.12
CA ALA A 84 -2.01 7.06 -4.91
C ALA A 84 -2.99 8.22 -5.05
N GLU A 85 -3.81 8.44 -4.02
CA GLU A 85 -4.84 9.48 -3.95
C GLU A 85 -4.71 10.30 -2.66
N ASP A 86 -5.20 11.54 -2.64
CA ASP A 86 -5.12 12.45 -1.49
C ASP A 86 -6.24 12.27 -0.44
N GLY A 87 -7.06 11.23 -0.57
CA GLY A 87 -8.25 11.00 0.28
C GLY A 87 -9.51 11.74 -0.17
N ASN A 88 -9.42 12.65 -1.14
CA ASN A 88 -10.55 13.34 -1.77
C ASN A 88 -10.78 12.88 -3.23
N TYR A 89 -10.39 11.64 -3.54
CA TYR A 89 -10.46 11.04 -4.88
C TYR A 89 -9.60 11.76 -5.94
N ASN A 90 -8.66 12.63 -5.55
CA ASN A 90 -7.73 13.23 -6.51
C ASN A 90 -6.54 12.29 -6.72
N LEU A 91 -6.38 11.84 -7.97
CA LEU A 91 -5.27 10.96 -8.36
C LEU A 91 -3.93 11.72 -8.37
N LEU A 92 -3.03 11.35 -7.46
CA LEU A 92 -1.69 11.93 -7.33
C LEU A 92 -0.65 11.16 -8.16
N PHE A 93 -0.83 9.85 -8.28
CA PHE A 93 0.12 8.94 -8.92
C PHE A 93 -0.60 7.68 -9.43
N LYS A 94 -0.11 7.15 -10.56
CA LYS A 94 -0.57 5.89 -11.13
C LYS A 94 0.55 5.25 -11.95
N ILE A 95 0.81 3.97 -11.70
CA ILE A 95 1.67 3.13 -12.54
C ILE A 95 1.01 1.78 -12.81
N SER A 96 1.30 1.22 -13.98
CA SER A 96 0.98 -0.16 -14.31
C SER A 96 2.16 -1.04 -13.96
N ILE A 97 1.89 -2.14 -13.26
CA ILE A 97 2.84 -3.19 -12.91
C ILE A 97 2.53 -4.37 -13.84
N PRO A 98 3.39 -4.67 -14.84
CA PRO A 98 3.10 -5.70 -15.84
C PRO A 98 2.92 -7.10 -15.25
N TYR A 99 3.60 -7.38 -14.14
CA TYR A 99 3.56 -8.68 -13.48
C TYR A 99 3.88 -8.55 -11.98
N SER A 100 3.15 -9.26 -11.12
CA SER A 100 3.50 -9.52 -9.72
C SER A 100 2.91 -10.86 -9.26
N ASP A 101 3.61 -11.55 -8.37
CA ASP A 101 3.16 -12.80 -7.74
C ASP A 101 2.23 -12.58 -6.53
N PHE A 102 1.83 -11.33 -6.27
CA PHE A 102 0.91 -10.97 -5.19
C PHE A 102 -0.42 -11.73 -5.31
N LYS A 103 -0.79 -12.44 -4.24
CA LYS A 103 -1.88 -13.42 -4.27
C LYS A 103 -3.29 -12.84 -4.13
N ALA A 104 -3.43 -11.62 -3.61
CA ALA A 104 -4.72 -10.95 -3.51
C ALA A 104 -4.93 -10.02 -4.72
N ASP A 105 -6.14 -9.50 -4.87
CA ASP A 105 -6.48 -8.61 -6.00
C ASP A 105 -6.45 -7.16 -5.64
N GLN A 106 -6.55 -6.87 -4.35
CA GLN A 106 -6.50 -5.52 -3.88
C GLN A 106 -5.83 -5.47 -2.51
N LEU A 107 -5.03 -4.43 -2.32
CA LEU A 107 -4.52 -4.00 -1.04
C LEU A 107 -4.51 -2.48 -1.02
N SER A 108 -5.12 -1.90 0.00
CA SER A 108 -5.04 -0.48 0.30
C SER A 108 -4.21 -0.25 1.56
N LEU A 109 -3.31 0.74 1.49
CA LEU A 109 -2.43 1.19 2.56
C LEU A 109 -2.55 2.72 2.67
N TRP A 110 -2.50 3.27 3.87
CA TRP A 110 -2.54 4.72 4.09
C TRP A 110 -1.18 5.22 4.55
N PHE A 111 -0.79 6.39 4.04
CA PHE A 111 0.44 7.06 4.42
C PHE A 111 0.12 8.42 5.03
N GLU A 112 0.40 8.58 6.32
CA GLU A 112 0.12 9.80 7.06
C GLU A 112 1.18 10.03 8.14
N GLY A 113 1.53 11.29 8.40
CA GLY A 113 2.50 11.61 9.45
C GLY A 113 3.88 10.94 9.30
N GLY A 114 4.24 10.48 8.10
CA GLY A 114 5.46 9.70 7.87
C GLY A 114 5.38 8.21 8.23
N VAL A 115 4.17 7.69 8.44
CA VAL A 115 3.88 6.29 8.74
C VAL A 115 3.01 5.68 7.63
N LEU A 116 3.34 4.47 7.19
CA LEU A 116 2.51 3.64 6.33
C LEU A 116 1.75 2.61 7.18
N LEU A 117 0.43 2.58 7.09
CA LEU A 117 -0.44 1.75 7.93
C LEU A 117 -1.56 1.08 7.13
N LEU A 118 -2.21 0.07 7.72
CA LEU A 118 -3.47 -0.45 7.19
C LEU A 118 -4.62 0.54 7.50
N PRO A 119 -5.68 0.58 6.67
CA PRO A 119 -6.87 1.39 6.95
C PRO A 119 -7.54 1.11 8.31
N SER A 120 -7.40 -0.11 8.83
CA SER A 120 -7.94 -0.51 10.15
C SER A 120 -7.08 -0.06 11.34
N GLU A 121 -5.86 0.45 11.08
CA GLU A 121 -4.91 0.92 12.09
C GLU A 121 -4.90 2.46 12.24
N HIS A 122 -5.73 3.17 11.48
CA HIS A 122 -5.92 4.63 11.53
C HIS A 122 -6.86 5.04 12.66
#